data_AF-G1X6V1-F1
#
_entry.id   AF-G1X6V1-F1
#
_cell.length_a   1.000
_cell.length_b   1.000
_cell.length_c   1.000
_cell.angle_alpha   90.00
_cell.angle_beta   90.00
_cell.angle_gamma   90.00
#
_symmetry.space_group_name_H-M   'P 1'
#
loop_
_entity.id
_entity.type
_entity.pdbx_description
1 polymer ?
#
loop_
_entity_poly.entity_id
_entity_poly.type
_entity_poly.pdbx_seq_one_letter_code
_entity_poly.pdbx_strand_id
1 'polypeptide(L)'
;MQEKDARQKRFEELKSQAEADDEERKSAATGNAAAVTMEDFEADWNASQFWYDEGTSRALAEELVEGVGEEDHVALVSAPSVFVKLKNLMVSPSSVPDDFS
;
A
#
# COMPACT_ATOMS: atom_id res chain seq x y z
N MET A 1 19.38 -32.23 -22.76
CA MET A 1 18.74 -31.07 -23.42
C MET A 1 17.32 -30.81 -22.91
N GLN A 2 16.52 -31.83 -22.53
CA GLN A 2 15.15 -31.62 -22.03
C GLN A 2 15.04 -30.85 -20.70
N GLU A 3 16.02 -30.98 -19.81
CA GLU A 3 15.99 -30.35 -18.48
C GLU A 3 16.18 -28.82 -18.53
N LYS A 4 16.93 -28.32 -19.54
CA LYS A 4 17.07 -26.88 -19.79
C LYS A 4 15.78 -26.27 -20.32
N ASP A 5 15.09 -26.98 -21.20
CA ASP A 5 13.82 -26.56 -21.81
C ASP A 5 12.71 -26.44 -20.75
N ALA A 6 12.60 -27.45 -19.87
CA ALA A 6 11.63 -27.44 -18.77
C ALA A 6 11.86 -26.27 -17.79
N ARG A 7 13.12 -25.94 -17.50
CA ARG A 7 13.46 -24.82 -16.60
C ARG A 7 13.17 -23.46 -17.24
N GLN A 8 13.42 -23.33 -18.54
CA GLN A 8 13.12 -22.10 -19.27
C GLN A 8 11.61 -21.82 -19.30
N LYS A 9 10.83 -22.86 -19.60
CA LYS A 9 9.36 -22.78 -19.64
C LYS A 9 8.75 -22.38 -18.28
N ARG A 10 9.26 -22.96 -17.19
CA ARG A 10 8.88 -22.58 -15.82
C ARG A 10 9.22 -21.13 -15.50
N PHE A 11 10.37 -20.64 -15.97
CA PHE A 11 10.81 -19.28 -15.72
C PHE A 11 9.94 -18.26 -16.48
N GLU A 12 9.59 -18.55 -17.73
CA GLU A 12 8.66 -17.73 -18.51
C GLU A 12 7.26 -17.72 -17.90
N GLU A 13 6.77 -18.86 -17.39
CA GLU A 13 5.48 -18.95 -16.69
C GLU A 13 5.48 -18.13 -15.39
N LEU A 14 6.52 -18.27 -14.56
CA LEU A 14 6.70 -17.47 -13.34
C LEU A 14 6.80 -15.97 -13.64
N LYS A 15 7.51 -15.60 -14.71
CA LYS A 15 7.65 -14.21 -15.13
C LYS A 15 6.30 -13.64 -15.60
N SER A 16 5.60 -14.36 -16.46
CA SER A 16 4.27 -13.94 -16.95
C SER A 16 3.25 -13.84 -15.83
N GLN A 17 3.34 -14.72 -14.83
CA GLN A 17 2.45 -14.68 -13.66
C GLN A 17 2.75 -13.47 -12.76
N ALA A 18 4.02 -13.12 -12.57
CA ALA A 18 4.42 -11.91 -11.85
C ALA A 18 4.01 -10.63 -12.60
N GLU A 19 4.18 -10.58 -13.92
CA GLU A 19 3.77 -9.43 -14.75
C GLU A 19 2.24 -9.21 -14.73
N ALA A 20 1.45 -10.29 -14.71
CA ALA A 20 -0.02 -10.20 -14.62
C ALA A 20 -0.51 -9.74 -13.24
N ASP A 21 0.10 -10.21 -12.14
CA ASP A 21 -0.22 -9.78 -10.77
C ASP A 21 0.09 -8.29 -10.55
N ASP A 22 1.20 -7.83 -11.13
CA ASP A 22 1.65 -6.43 -11.06
C ASP A 22 0.74 -5.49 -11.87
N GLU A 23 0.30 -5.91 -13.08
CA GLU A 23 -0.68 -5.15 -13.87
C GLU A 23 -2.07 -5.10 -13.23
N GLU A 24 -2.53 -6.21 -12.62
CA GLU A 24 -3.81 -6.24 -11.91
C GLU A 24 -3.78 -5.32 -10.67
N ARG A 25 -2.67 -5.32 -9.91
CA ARG A 25 -2.46 -4.39 -8.80
C ARG A 25 -2.44 -2.93 -9.25
N LYS A 26 -1.69 -2.59 -10.31
CA LYS A 26 -1.64 -1.22 -10.86
C LYS A 26 -2.99 -0.74 -11.38
N SER A 27 -3.79 -1.63 -11.97
CA SER A 27 -5.13 -1.33 -12.46
C SER A 27 -6.12 -1.11 -11.30
N ALA A 28 -6.01 -1.88 -10.21
CA ALA A 28 -6.77 -1.66 -8.99
C ALA A 28 -6.41 -0.36 -8.27
N ALA A 29 -5.13 0.06 -8.30
CA ALA A 29 -4.64 1.30 -7.71
C ALA A 29 -5.13 2.58 -8.44
N THR A 30 -5.54 2.46 -9.71
CA THR A 30 -5.95 3.61 -10.54
C THR A 30 -7.47 3.86 -10.52
N GLY A 31 -8.29 2.87 -10.13
CA GLY A 31 -9.75 2.91 -10.29
C GLY A 31 -10.59 3.13 -9.02
N ASN A 32 -10.03 2.90 -7.84
CA ASN A 32 -10.65 3.20 -6.56
C ASN A 32 -9.53 3.27 -5.53
N ALA A 33 -9.73 3.85 -4.36
CA ALA A 33 -8.73 3.90 -3.29
C ALA A 33 -8.40 2.49 -2.75
N ALA A 34 -7.78 1.63 -3.56
CA ALA A 34 -7.26 0.35 -3.14
C ALA A 34 -6.12 0.60 -2.17
N ALA A 35 -6.06 -0.23 -1.13
CA ALA A 35 -5.10 -0.12 -0.05
C ALA A 35 -3.69 -0.02 -0.63
N VAL A 36 -3.06 1.16 -0.51
CA VAL A 36 -1.71 1.39 -1.02
C VAL A 36 -0.79 0.51 -0.16
N THR A 37 0.11 -0.24 -0.78
CA THR A 37 1.04 -1.12 -0.05
C THR A 37 2.44 -0.53 -0.06
N MET A 38 3.31 -1.06 0.79
CA MET A 38 4.70 -0.60 0.85
C MET A 38 5.47 -0.89 -0.45
N GLU A 39 5.02 -1.89 -1.22
CA GLU A 39 5.60 -2.28 -2.51
C GLU A 39 5.31 -1.26 -3.62
N ASP A 40 4.28 -0.41 -3.47
CA ASP A 40 3.97 0.68 -4.38
C ASP A 40 4.97 1.85 -4.26
N PHE A 41 5.78 1.88 -3.21
CA PHE A 41 6.77 2.93 -2.99
C PHE A 41 8.18 2.44 -3.34
N GLU A 42 8.70 2.94 -4.47
CA GLU A 42 10.10 2.75 -4.82
C GLU A 42 10.99 3.59 -3.88
N ALA A 43 11.96 2.94 -3.24
CA ALA A 43 12.83 3.57 -2.26
C ALA A 43 13.79 4.55 -2.94
N ASP A 44 13.34 5.81 -3.06
CA ASP A 44 14.14 6.90 -3.58
C ASP A 44 15.15 7.35 -2.50
N TRP A 45 16.37 6.80 -2.57
CA TRP A 45 17.45 7.08 -1.62
C TRP A 45 17.86 8.56 -1.60
N ASN A 46 17.58 9.31 -2.67
CA ASN A 46 17.83 10.74 -2.72
C ASN A 46 16.81 11.54 -1.89
N ALA A 47 15.61 11.01 -1.68
CA ALA A 47 14.53 11.65 -0.94
C ALA A 47 14.62 11.44 0.59
N SER A 48 15.62 10.70 1.07
CA SER A 48 15.84 10.39 2.50
C SER A 48 14.55 9.94 3.19
N GLN A 49 13.87 8.95 2.61
CA GLN A 49 12.58 8.47 3.11
C GLN A 49 12.74 7.71 4.44
N PHE A 50 11.77 7.89 5.34
CA PHE A 50 11.75 7.26 6.66
C PHE A 50 10.71 6.14 6.70
N TRP A 51 11.20 4.91 6.87
CA TRP A 51 10.39 3.70 7.07
C TRP A 51 10.22 3.42 8.56
N TYR A 52 9.00 3.71 9.04
CA TYR A 52 8.58 3.36 10.39
C TYR A 52 8.02 1.95 10.45
N ASP A 53 8.17 1.30 11.61
CA ASP A 53 7.52 0.03 11.91
C ASP A 53 5.98 0.16 11.84
N GLU A 54 5.29 -0.98 11.67
CA GLU A 54 3.83 -1.01 11.58
C GLU A 54 3.17 -0.36 12.82
N GLY A 55 3.68 -0.60 14.03
CA GLY A 55 3.11 -0.01 15.24
C GLY A 55 3.19 1.53 15.24
N THR A 56 4.36 2.07 14.86
CA THR A 56 4.60 3.52 14.83
C THR A 56 3.83 4.21 13.72
N SER A 57 3.84 3.63 12.51
CA SER A 57 3.12 4.19 11.36
C SER A 57 1.60 4.20 11.57
N ARG A 58 1.07 3.18 12.25
CA ARG A 58 -0.35 3.12 12.63
C ARG A 58 -0.71 4.19 13.65
N ALA A 59 0.05 4.30 14.75
CA ALA A 59 -0.23 5.31 15.77
C ALA A 59 -0.21 6.73 15.19
N LEU A 60 0.77 7.05 14.34
CA LEU A 60 0.82 8.35 13.65
C LEU A 60 -0.38 8.57 12.73
N ALA A 61 -0.81 7.54 11.99
CA ALA A 61 -1.96 7.66 11.11
C ALA A 61 -3.29 7.82 11.88
N GLU A 62 -3.47 7.13 13.00
CA GLU A 62 -4.66 7.25 13.86
C GLU A 62 -4.76 8.66 14.47
N GLU A 63 -3.67 9.19 15.04
CA GLU A 63 -3.61 10.56 15.57
C GLU A 63 -3.91 11.61 14.48
N LEU A 64 -3.42 11.39 13.26
CA LEU A 64 -3.69 12.29 12.13
C LEU A 64 -5.15 12.27 11.69
N VAL A 65 -5.84 11.14 11.76
CA VAL A 65 -7.28 11.06 11.43
C VAL A 65 -8.13 11.67 12.55
N GLU A 66 -7.75 11.48 13.81
CA GLU A 66 -8.50 12.03 14.95
C GLU A 66 -8.38 13.56 15.05
N GLY A 67 -7.21 14.11 14.70
CA GLY A 67 -6.91 15.54 14.85
C GLY A 67 -7.32 16.45 13.67
N VAL A 68 -7.85 15.90 12.58
CA VAL A 68 -8.07 16.62 11.30
C VAL A 68 -9.56 16.64 10.98
N GLY A 69 -10.13 17.84 10.85
CA GLY A 69 -11.51 18.01 10.41
C GLY A 69 -11.67 17.86 8.89
N GLU A 70 -12.92 17.87 8.40
CA GLU A 70 -13.23 17.74 6.97
C GLU A 70 -12.58 18.82 6.08
N GLU A 71 -12.17 19.95 6.66
CA GLU A 71 -11.56 21.08 5.95
C GLU A 71 -10.03 21.14 6.11
N ASP A 72 -9.46 20.24 6.91
CA ASP A 72 -8.04 20.20 7.21
C ASP A 72 -7.28 19.29 6.21
N HIS A 73 -6.06 19.71 5.85
CA HIS A 73 -5.21 18.97 4.92
C HIS A 73 -3.94 18.47 5.62
N VAL A 74 -3.71 17.16 5.57
CA VAL A 74 -2.49 16.53 6.06
C VAL A 74 -1.53 16.28 4.92
N ALA A 75 -0.33 16.87 5.02
CA ALA A 75 0.77 16.59 4.10
C ALA A 75 1.81 15.66 4.77
N LEU A 76 2.02 14.49 4.17
CA LEU A 76 3.07 13.54 4.58
C LEU A 76 4.29 13.73 3.68
N VAL A 77 5.44 14.06 4.27
CA VAL A 77 6.69 14.32 3.53
C VAL A 77 7.70 13.23 3.87
N SER A 78 8.19 12.53 2.84
CA SER A 78 9.22 11.49 2.98
C SER A 78 8.90 10.38 4.00
N ALA A 79 7.62 10.20 4.38
CA ALA A 79 7.15 9.13 5.26
C ALA A 79 6.07 8.24 4.61
N PRO A 80 6.35 7.54 3.51
CA PRO A 80 5.32 6.72 2.86
C PRO A 80 4.74 5.55 3.68
N SER A 81 5.43 5.02 4.69
CA SER A 81 4.83 3.98 5.57
C SER A 81 3.62 4.51 6.34
N VAL A 82 3.66 5.77 6.75
CA VAL A 82 2.53 6.46 7.39
C VAL A 82 1.43 6.74 6.36
N PHE A 83 1.79 7.11 5.14
CA PHE A 83 0.83 7.37 4.06
C PHE A 83 0.03 6.13 3.69
N VAL A 84 0.70 4.99 3.51
CA VAL A 84 0.08 3.68 3.31
C VAL A 84 -0.98 3.42 4.39
N LYS A 85 -0.57 3.54 5.66
CA LYS A 85 -1.46 3.24 6.78
C LYS A 85 -2.64 4.20 6.86
N LEU A 86 -2.40 5.49 6.65
CA LEU A 86 -3.43 6.53 6.62
C LEU A 86 -4.46 6.29 5.52
N LYS A 87 -4.01 6.02 4.29
CA LYS A 87 -4.90 5.71 3.16
C LYS A 87 -5.72 4.45 3.42
N ASN A 88 -5.12 3.42 4.00
CA ASN A 88 -5.83 2.18 4.30
C ASN A 88 -6.92 2.37 5.38
N LEU A 89 -6.68 3.24 6.36
CA LEU A 89 -7.68 3.62 7.37
C LEU A 89 -8.85 4.40 6.73
N MET A 90 -8.57 5.36 5.84
CA MET A 90 -9.59 6.15 5.13
C MET A 90 -10.50 5.31 4.22
N VAL A 91 -9.98 4.20 3.69
CA VAL A 91 -10.71 3.25 2.84
C VAL A 91 -11.56 2.29 3.67
N SER A 92 -11.23 2.13 4.95
CA SER A 92 -11.88 1.21 5.89
C SER A 92 -12.65 1.92 7.03
N PRO A 93 -13.54 2.92 6.79
CA PRO A 93 -14.24 3.60 7.87
C PRO A 93 -15.45 2.82 8.42
N SER A 94 -15.70 1.58 7.98
CA SER A 94 -16.98 0.89 8.21
C SER A 94 -16.80 -0.48 8.88
N SER A 95 -16.76 -0.49 10.23
CA SER A 95 -17.37 -1.58 11.02
C SER A 95 -17.47 -1.20 12.51
N VAL A 96 -18.22 -0.14 12.81
CA VAL A 96 -18.86 -0.02 14.13
C VAL A 96 -20.35 -0.26 13.93
N PRO A 97 -20.90 -1.43 14.32
CA PRO A 97 -22.33 -1.54 14.50
C PRO A 97 -22.72 -0.60 15.65
N ASP A 98 -23.61 0.33 15.34
CA ASP A 98 -24.28 1.20 16.29
C ASP A 98 -25.15 0.34 17.23
N ASP A 99 -24.54 -0.26 18.25
CA ASP A 99 -25.20 -1.09 19.27
C ASP A 99 -25.55 -0.22 20.48
N PHE A 100 -26.43 0.76 20.28
CA PHE A 100 -27.18 1.39 21.36
C PHE A 100 -28.58 1.78 20.88
N SER A 101 -29.51 0.83 20.91
CA SER A 101 -30.90 1.07 21.36
C SER A 101 -31.67 -0.23 21.62
#